data_AF-A0A4Y2S7M0-F1
#
_entry.id   AF-A0A4Y2S7M0-F1
#
_cell.length_a   1.000
_cell.length_b   1.000
_cell.length_c   1.000
_cell.angle_alpha   90.00
_cell.angle_beta   90.00
_cell.angle_gamma   90.00
#
_symmetry.space_group_name_H-M   'P 1'
#
loop_
_entity.id
_entity.type
_entity.pdbx_description
1 polymer ?
#
loop_
_entity_poly.entity_id
_entity_poly.type
_entity_poly.pdbx_seq_one_letter_code
_entity_poly.pdbx_strand_id
1 'polypeptide(L)'
;MFHEETVLQYTKEKLLANECNKKRFIELLTKALQKANICVQQAVEDADLTIVNNAISVAPQYDYVRVVGEDIDLLVLLTALASTHSTVFFQKCGRGKTPDSYYSTTSFNNKFSNELLFIHAISGCDITSALFGQSRNKFISLFLKLEELLNRAAIFLNPQATTEQVTEAGENVLVALYGGDPATQILDELRYHSFVKAAAKTKFNLARLPPTTDAAQLHAMRNYHQVQTWLGKEKDPLKWSWMHTPSGLFPKKSENDPAPESLLQCISCTCKKSCTNACGCRKAGLHCSLLCKHCIGQSCENPMPVILDNESEEGDAPAPIDMVDEQLECEDIE
;
A
#
# COMPACT_ATOMS: atom_id res chain seq x y z
N MET A 1 -22.92 -5.98 -31.03
CA MET A 1 -22.71 -6.92 -29.90
C MET A 1 -21.56 -7.83 -30.30
N PHE A 2 -20.56 -8.05 -29.44
CA PHE A 2 -19.37 -8.84 -29.78
C PHE A 2 -19.70 -10.33 -29.95
N HIS A 3 -19.25 -10.94 -31.06
CA HIS A 3 -19.41 -12.35 -31.42
C HIS A 3 -18.23 -12.84 -32.26
N GLU A 4 -18.18 -14.13 -32.58
CA GLU A 4 -17.05 -14.79 -33.26
C GLU A 4 -16.63 -14.11 -34.58
N GLU A 5 -17.61 -13.72 -35.40
CA GLU A 5 -17.37 -13.03 -36.68
C GLU A 5 -17.18 -11.49 -36.56
N THR A 6 -17.14 -10.95 -35.34
CA THR A 6 -17.01 -9.49 -35.16
C THR A 6 -15.64 -9.00 -35.59
N VAL A 7 -15.61 -8.15 -36.62
CA VAL A 7 -14.40 -7.41 -37.00
C VAL A 7 -14.16 -6.29 -35.97
N LEU A 8 -13.07 -6.39 -35.22
CA LEU A 8 -12.72 -5.40 -34.19
C LEU A 8 -12.27 -4.09 -34.85
N GLN A 9 -13.04 -3.02 -34.63
CA GLN A 9 -12.73 -1.67 -35.11
C GLN A 9 -12.18 -0.75 -34.01
N TYR A 10 -11.94 -1.28 -32.82
CA TYR A 10 -11.52 -0.54 -31.64
C TYR A 10 -10.39 -1.27 -30.93
N THR A 11 -9.66 -0.54 -30.08
CA THR A 11 -8.50 -1.08 -29.37
C THR A 11 -8.90 -2.16 -28.37
N LYS A 12 -7.93 -3.00 -27.98
CA LYS A 12 -8.08 -4.03 -26.95
C LYS A 12 -8.64 -3.44 -25.66
N GLU A 13 -8.13 -2.29 -25.23
CA GLU A 13 -8.52 -1.62 -23.99
C GLU A 13 -10.00 -1.22 -24.04
N LYS A 14 -10.45 -0.69 -25.18
CA LYS A 14 -11.85 -0.29 -25.38
C LYS A 14 -12.79 -1.51 -25.45
N LEU A 15 -12.35 -2.62 -26.03
CA LEU A 15 -13.10 -3.89 -26.02
C LEU A 15 -13.29 -4.38 -24.59
N LEU A 16 -12.19 -4.45 -23.83
CA LEU A 16 -12.17 -5.01 -22.50
C LEU A 16 -12.76 -4.05 -21.45
N ALA A 17 -12.84 -2.75 -21.69
CA ALA A 17 -13.53 -1.83 -20.77
C ALA A 17 -15.05 -2.11 -20.65
N ASN A 18 -15.64 -2.86 -21.57
CA ASN A 18 -17.05 -3.24 -21.52
C ASN A 18 -17.22 -4.64 -20.92
N GLU A 19 -17.89 -4.75 -19.77
CA GLU A 19 -18.07 -6.01 -19.04
C GLU A 19 -18.84 -7.08 -19.82
N CYS A 20 -19.81 -6.70 -20.66
CA CYS A 20 -20.52 -7.66 -21.51
C CYS A 20 -19.59 -8.25 -22.58
N ASN A 21 -18.74 -7.41 -23.19
CA ASN A 21 -17.74 -7.86 -24.16
C ASN A 21 -16.68 -8.75 -23.51
N LYS A 22 -16.18 -8.40 -22.32
CA LYS A 22 -15.27 -9.24 -21.53
C LYS A 22 -15.86 -10.63 -21.30
N LYS A 23 -17.06 -10.69 -20.73
CA LYS A 23 -17.74 -11.98 -20.45
C LYS A 23 -17.87 -12.81 -21.71
N ARG A 24 -18.32 -12.18 -22.81
CA ARG A 24 -18.50 -12.87 -24.08
C ARG A 24 -17.17 -13.34 -24.69
N PHE A 25 -16.12 -12.55 -24.57
CA PHE A 25 -14.77 -12.92 -24.99
C PHE A 25 -14.25 -14.14 -24.24
N ILE A 26 -14.42 -14.17 -22.91
CA ILE A 26 -14.07 -15.32 -22.07
C ILE A 26 -14.84 -16.56 -22.54
N GLU A 27 -16.17 -16.47 -22.73
CA GLU A 27 -16.98 -17.59 -23.21
C GLU A 27 -16.52 -18.15 -24.57
N LEU A 28 -16.20 -17.27 -25.53
CA LEU A 28 -15.72 -17.68 -26.85
C LEU A 28 -14.34 -18.32 -26.78
N LEU A 29 -13.43 -17.73 -26.01
CA LEU A 29 -12.08 -18.25 -25.81
C LEU A 29 -12.11 -19.63 -25.14
N THR A 30 -12.93 -19.80 -24.10
CA THR A 30 -13.13 -21.09 -23.43
C THR A 30 -13.57 -22.17 -24.41
N LYS A 31 -14.57 -21.88 -25.26
CA LYS A 31 -15.05 -22.83 -26.28
C LYS A 31 -13.98 -23.17 -27.30
N ALA A 32 -13.22 -22.18 -27.76
CA ALA A 32 -12.15 -22.38 -28.73
C ALA A 32 -11.03 -23.29 -28.17
N LEU A 33 -10.62 -23.05 -26.93
CA LEU A 33 -9.61 -23.87 -26.24
C LEU A 33 -10.12 -25.29 -25.99
N GLN A 34 -11.36 -25.44 -25.52
CA GLN A 34 -11.97 -26.77 -25.32
C GLN A 34 -12.08 -27.55 -26.64
N LYS A 35 -12.42 -26.90 -27.75
CA LYS A 35 -12.43 -27.51 -29.09
C LYS A 35 -11.03 -27.96 -29.54
N ALA A 36 -9.97 -27.31 -29.05
CA ALA A 36 -8.58 -27.72 -29.23
C ALA A 36 -8.11 -28.79 -28.21
N ASN A 37 -9.03 -29.41 -27.45
CA ASN A 37 -8.75 -30.39 -26.39
C ASN A 37 -7.91 -29.83 -25.23
N ILE A 38 -7.95 -28.52 -24.99
CA ILE A 38 -7.31 -27.88 -23.84
C ILE A 38 -8.33 -27.79 -22.71
N CYS A 39 -7.96 -28.29 -21.53
CA CYS A 39 -8.78 -28.12 -20.33
C CYS A 39 -8.77 -26.65 -19.91
N VAL A 40 -9.96 -26.09 -19.64
CA VAL A 40 -10.12 -24.69 -19.26
C VAL A 40 -10.78 -24.62 -17.89
N GLN A 41 -10.18 -23.85 -17.00
CA GLN A 41 -10.78 -23.44 -15.73
C GLN A 41 -10.89 -21.91 -15.72
N GLN A 42 -12.05 -21.40 -15.33
CA GLN A 42 -12.28 -19.97 -15.17
C GLN A 42 -12.22 -19.64 -13.68
N ALA A 43 -11.29 -18.77 -13.28
CA ALA A 43 -11.22 -18.25 -11.93
C ALA A 43 -12.44 -17.37 -11.63
N VAL A 44 -12.92 -17.42 -10.38
CA VAL A 44 -14.03 -16.58 -9.90
C VAL A 44 -13.54 -15.15 -9.64
N GLU A 45 -12.32 -15.03 -9.12
CA GLU A 45 -11.66 -13.77 -8.80
C GLU A 45 -10.31 -13.71 -9.55
N ASP A 46 -9.23 -13.36 -8.84
CA ASP A 46 -7.88 -13.43 -9.36
C ASP A 46 -7.46 -14.88 -9.70
N ALA A 47 -6.71 -15.02 -10.80
CA ALA A 47 -6.31 -16.33 -11.33
C ALA A 47 -4.96 -16.81 -10.78
N ASP A 48 -4.14 -15.94 -10.19
CA ASP A 48 -2.73 -16.25 -9.92
C ASP A 48 -2.59 -17.40 -8.92
N LEU A 49 -3.33 -17.31 -7.81
CA LEU A 49 -3.34 -18.39 -6.81
C LEU A 49 -3.88 -19.70 -7.40
N THR A 50 -4.92 -19.63 -8.25
CA THR A 50 -5.51 -20.82 -8.89
C THR A 50 -4.52 -21.49 -9.82
N ILE A 51 -3.78 -20.71 -10.62
CA ILE A 51 -2.75 -21.20 -11.53
C ILE A 51 -1.63 -21.90 -10.75
N VAL A 52 -1.13 -21.27 -9.68
CA VAL A 52 -0.06 -21.83 -8.84
C VAL A 52 -0.51 -23.12 -8.14
N ASN A 53 -1.69 -23.12 -7.52
CA ASN A 53 -2.22 -24.30 -6.83
C ASN A 53 -2.45 -25.47 -7.79
N ASN A 54 -2.96 -25.21 -8.99
CA ASN A 54 -3.11 -26.25 -10.02
C ASN A 54 -1.75 -26.83 -10.41
N ALA A 55 -0.74 -25.99 -10.64
CA ALA A 55 0.60 -26.45 -10.97
C ALA A 55 1.20 -27.35 -9.86
N ILE A 56 1.05 -26.94 -8.60
CA ILE A 56 1.47 -27.74 -7.43
C ILE A 56 0.72 -29.07 -7.36
N SER A 57 -0.61 -29.04 -7.54
CA SER A 57 -1.47 -30.23 -7.44
C SER A 57 -1.14 -31.30 -8.48
N VAL A 58 -0.81 -30.89 -9.71
CA VAL A 58 -0.49 -31.83 -10.79
C VAL A 58 0.99 -32.22 -10.82
N ALA A 59 1.88 -31.47 -10.16
CA ALA A 59 3.33 -31.73 -10.15
C ALA A 59 3.74 -33.18 -9.85
N PRO A 60 3.11 -33.93 -8.93
CA PRO A 60 3.47 -35.32 -8.66
C PRO A 60 3.16 -36.29 -9.81
N GLN A 61 2.35 -35.90 -10.79
CA GLN A 61 1.86 -36.76 -11.89
C GLN A 61 2.69 -36.62 -13.17
N TYR A 62 3.63 -35.67 -13.22
CA TYR A 62 4.39 -35.32 -14.41
C TYR A 62 5.87 -35.14 -14.08
N ASP A 63 6.75 -35.39 -15.06
CA ASP A 63 8.20 -35.20 -14.89
C ASP A 63 8.54 -33.73 -14.59
N TYR A 64 7.82 -32.80 -15.21
CA TYR A 64 7.90 -31.38 -14.92
C TYR A 64 6.57 -30.68 -15.22
N VAL A 65 6.33 -29.58 -14.53
CA VAL A 65 5.17 -28.69 -14.74
C VAL A 65 5.67 -27.30 -15.04
N ARG A 66 5.02 -26.63 -16.00
CA ARG A 66 5.38 -25.28 -16.41
C ARG A 66 4.21 -24.33 -16.26
N VAL A 67 4.41 -23.29 -15.46
CA VAL A 67 3.52 -22.12 -15.36
C VAL A 67 4.00 -21.09 -16.37
N VAL A 68 3.16 -20.74 -17.34
CA VAL A 68 3.50 -19.77 -18.40
C VAL A 68 2.72 -18.48 -18.15
N GLY A 69 3.43 -17.36 -18.01
CA GLY A 69 2.80 -16.06 -17.76
C GLY A 69 3.76 -14.89 -17.94
N GLU A 70 3.23 -13.68 -18.10
CA GLU A 70 4.04 -12.46 -18.11
C GLU A 70 4.19 -11.85 -16.71
N ASP A 71 3.24 -12.16 -15.82
CA ASP A 71 3.16 -11.59 -14.48
C ASP A 71 4.23 -12.18 -13.55
N ILE A 72 4.89 -11.32 -12.79
CA ILE A 72 5.89 -11.71 -11.80
C ILE A 72 5.22 -12.15 -10.50
N ASP A 73 3.98 -11.76 -10.25
CA ASP A 73 3.24 -12.17 -9.04
C ASP A 73 3.04 -13.70 -9.02
N LEU A 74 2.86 -14.32 -10.19
CA LEU A 74 2.92 -15.79 -10.37
C LEU A 74 4.24 -16.39 -9.88
N LEU A 75 5.38 -15.80 -10.25
CA LEU A 75 6.70 -16.30 -9.84
C LEU A 75 6.90 -16.15 -8.33
N VAL A 76 6.46 -15.04 -7.74
CA VAL A 76 6.55 -14.80 -6.29
C VAL A 76 5.72 -15.82 -5.52
N LEU A 77 4.46 -16.04 -5.92
CA LEU A 77 3.59 -17.04 -5.32
C LEU A 77 4.11 -18.47 -5.51
N LEU A 78 4.65 -18.78 -6.69
CA LEU A 78 5.24 -20.09 -6.97
C LEU A 78 6.44 -20.37 -6.08
N THR A 79 7.36 -19.41 -5.92
CA THR A 79 8.51 -19.56 -5.02
C THR A 79 8.06 -19.75 -3.57
N ALA A 80 7.08 -19.00 -3.10
CA ALA A 80 6.60 -19.12 -1.73
C ALA A 80 5.87 -20.47 -1.48
N LEU A 81 4.92 -20.83 -2.35
CA LEU A 81 4.02 -21.97 -2.12
C LEU A 81 4.57 -23.31 -2.62
N ALA A 82 5.47 -23.30 -3.61
CA ALA A 82 6.01 -24.49 -4.25
C ALA A 82 7.52 -24.70 -3.99
N SER A 83 8.08 -24.08 -2.94
CA SER A 83 9.52 -24.14 -2.63
C SER A 83 10.09 -25.56 -2.52
N THR A 84 9.27 -26.54 -2.15
CA THR A 84 9.65 -27.96 -2.05
C THR A 84 9.49 -28.75 -3.36
N HIS A 85 8.87 -28.16 -4.38
CA HIS A 85 8.60 -28.80 -5.66
C HIS A 85 9.66 -28.39 -6.70
N SER A 86 10.71 -29.21 -6.83
CA SER A 86 11.81 -28.96 -7.78
C SER A 86 11.44 -29.18 -9.26
N THR A 87 10.28 -29.77 -9.53
CA THR A 87 9.79 -30.08 -10.89
C THR A 87 8.89 -29.00 -11.47
N VAL A 88 8.61 -27.92 -10.74
CA VAL A 88 7.73 -26.84 -11.19
C VAL A 88 8.57 -25.63 -11.60
N PHE A 89 8.27 -25.08 -12.77
CA PHE A 89 9.02 -23.98 -13.36
C PHE A 89 8.08 -22.87 -13.84
N PHE A 90 8.53 -21.63 -13.71
CA PHE A 90 7.88 -20.48 -14.32
C PHE A 90 8.60 -20.11 -15.63
N GLN A 91 7.83 -19.98 -16.70
CA GLN A 91 8.29 -19.46 -17.99
C GLN A 91 7.69 -18.08 -18.21
N LYS A 92 8.56 -17.07 -18.20
CA LYS A 92 8.22 -15.73 -18.63
C LYS A 92 8.38 -15.62 -20.13
N CYS A 93 7.27 -15.39 -20.84
CA CYS A 93 7.30 -15.16 -22.28
C CYS A 93 8.09 -13.90 -22.62
N GLY A 94 9.05 -14.02 -23.54
CA GLY A 94 9.77 -12.90 -24.10
C GLY A 94 8.88 -12.06 -25.02
N ARG A 95 9.22 -10.77 -25.19
CA ARG A 95 8.55 -9.86 -26.14
C ARG A 95 9.47 -9.51 -27.31
N GLY A 96 8.97 -9.67 -28.53
CA GLY A 96 9.69 -9.32 -29.75
C GLY A 96 10.94 -10.20 -29.95
N LYS A 97 12.14 -9.62 -29.80
CA LYS A 97 13.42 -10.33 -29.98
C LYS A 97 13.99 -10.92 -28.69
N THR A 98 13.42 -10.59 -27.53
CA THR A 98 13.90 -11.16 -26.26
C THR A 98 13.43 -12.60 -26.14
N PRO A 99 14.31 -13.56 -25.79
CA PRO A 99 13.91 -14.94 -25.58
C PRO A 99 13.08 -15.08 -24.30
N ASP A 100 12.42 -16.23 -24.17
CA ASP A 100 11.77 -16.61 -22.93
C ASP A 100 12.78 -16.79 -21.80
N SER A 101 12.36 -16.44 -20.58
CA SER A 101 13.14 -16.64 -19.36
C SER A 101 12.51 -17.75 -18.51
N TYR A 102 13.35 -18.56 -17.88
CA TYR A 102 12.93 -19.71 -17.08
C TYR A 102 13.42 -19.57 -15.66
N TYR A 103 12.53 -19.83 -14.71
CA TYR A 103 12.80 -19.71 -13.29
C TYR A 103 12.32 -20.97 -12.58
N SER A 104 13.17 -21.54 -11.74
CA SER A 104 12.77 -22.57 -10.76
C SER A 104 12.06 -21.92 -9.56
N THR A 105 11.38 -22.74 -8.77
CA THR A 105 10.83 -22.34 -7.47
C THR A 105 11.88 -21.78 -6.51
N THR A 106 13.15 -22.13 -6.69
CA THR A 106 14.31 -21.68 -5.91
C THR A 106 15.05 -20.47 -6.50
N SER A 107 14.48 -19.81 -7.53
CA SER A 107 15.17 -18.70 -8.22
C SER A 107 15.29 -17.42 -7.38
N PHE A 108 14.44 -17.25 -6.35
CA PHE A 108 14.61 -16.19 -5.36
C PHE A 108 15.46 -16.66 -4.18
N ASN A 109 16.18 -15.70 -3.58
CA ASN A 109 17.10 -15.92 -2.47
C ASN A 109 16.44 -16.74 -1.34
N ASN A 110 17.10 -17.83 -0.92
CA ASN A 110 16.63 -18.77 0.11
C ASN A 110 16.49 -18.17 1.52
N LYS A 111 16.85 -16.89 1.70
CA LYS A 111 16.72 -16.17 2.97
C LYS A 111 15.27 -15.94 3.39
N PHE A 112 14.32 -15.94 2.45
CA PHE A 112 12.91 -15.81 2.75
C PHE A 112 12.21 -17.11 2.38
N SER A 113 11.44 -17.67 3.32
CA SER A 113 10.56 -18.80 3.07
C SER A 113 9.16 -18.24 2.77
N ASN A 114 8.15 -18.67 3.52
CA ASN A 114 6.78 -18.18 3.39
C ASN A 114 6.64 -16.69 3.72
N GLU A 115 7.61 -16.06 4.38
CA GLU A 115 7.63 -14.61 4.65
C GLU A 115 7.56 -13.78 3.35
N LEU A 116 7.98 -14.37 2.22
CA LEU A 116 7.85 -13.74 0.91
C LEU A 116 6.39 -13.38 0.59
N LEU A 117 5.40 -14.19 1.02
CA LEU A 117 3.98 -13.87 0.86
C LEU A 117 3.64 -12.56 1.56
N PHE A 118 4.08 -12.40 2.81
CA PHE A 118 3.84 -11.17 3.56
C PHE A 118 4.55 -9.98 2.92
N ILE A 119 5.83 -10.10 2.59
CA ILE A 119 6.61 -9.03 1.95
C ILE A 119 5.94 -8.60 0.64
N HIS A 120 5.45 -9.55 -0.14
CA HIS A 120 4.73 -9.29 -1.38
C HIS A 120 3.42 -8.55 -1.13
N ALA A 121 2.58 -9.02 -0.19
CA ALA A 121 1.32 -8.36 0.15
C ALA A 121 1.55 -6.93 0.66
N ILE A 122 2.42 -6.72 1.65
CA ILE A 122 2.60 -5.41 2.29
C ILE A 122 3.25 -4.37 1.37
N SER A 123 4.12 -4.82 0.45
CA SER A 123 4.73 -3.95 -0.56
C SER A 123 3.80 -3.60 -1.73
N GLY A 124 2.67 -4.32 -1.85
CA GLY A 124 1.63 -4.13 -2.86
C GLY A 124 1.60 -5.24 -3.90
N CYS A 125 0.44 -5.90 -4.02
CA CYS A 125 0.04 -6.78 -5.11
C CYS A 125 -1.25 -6.27 -5.77
N ASP A 126 -1.80 -7.00 -6.74
CA ASP A 126 -3.02 -6.58 -7.44
C ASP A 126 -4.25 -6.39 -6.53
N ILE A 127 -4.27 -7.07 -5.38
CA ILE A 127 -5.37 -7.01 -4.42
C ILE A 127 -5.12 -5.98 -3.32
N THR A 128 -3.86 -5.79 -2.89
CA THR A 128 -3.52 -4.91 -1.78
C THR A 128 -3.00 -3.55 -2.25
N SER A 129 -3.19 -2.50 -1.47
CA SER A 129 -2.69 -1.17 -1.83
C SER A 129 -1.16 -1.10 -1.84
N ALA A 130 -0.57 -0.35 -2.76
CA ALA A 130 0.86 -0.04 -2.73
C ALA A 130 1.12 1.30 -2.02
N LEU A 131 2.24 1.40 -1.31
CA LEU A 131 2.70 2.65 -0.68
C LEU A 131 3.42 3.53 -1.71
N PHE A 132 3.00 4.78 -1.83
CA PHE A 132 3.56 5.69 -2.82
C PHE A 132 5.06 5.96 -2.59
N GLY A 133 5.86 5.75 -3.63
CA GLY A 133 7.31 5.96 -3.57
C GLY A 133 8.09 4.88 -2.81
N GLN A 134 7.44 3.78 -2.41
CA GLN A 134 8.09 2.62 -1.80
C GLN A 134 8.13 1.47 -2.79
N SER A 135 9.33 1.02 -3.19
CA SER A 135 9.48 -0.08 -4.14
C SER A 135 9.57 -1.43 -3.42
N ARG A 136 9.17 -2.53 -4.10
CA ARG A 136 9.34 -3.90 -3.58
C ARG A 136 10.80 -4.18 -3.18
N ASN A 137 11.76 -3.67 -3.95
CA ASN A 137 13.20 -3.78 -3.62
C ASN A 137 13.57 -3.10 -2.30
N LYS A 138 12.90 -2.00 -1.92
CA LYS A 138 13.14 -1.34 -0.64
C LYS A 138 12.67 -2.21 0.52
N PHE A 139 11.53 -2.89 0.40
CA PHE A 139 11.09 -3.88 1.38
C PHE A 139 12.08 -5.04 1.47
N ILE A 140 12.46 -5.66 0.36
CA ILE A 140 13.47 -6.74 0.36
C ILE A 140 14.76 -6.29 1.05
N SER A 141 15.26 -5.09 0.71
CA SER A 141 16.46 -4.52 1.34
C SER A 141 16.29 -4.29 2.84
N LEU A 142 15.09 -3.89 3.28
CA LEU A 142 14.76 -3.68 4.69
C LEU A 142 14.80 -5.00 5.46
N PHE A 143 14.11 -6.03 4.99
CA PHE A 143 14.07 -7.35 5.63
C PHE A 143 15.43 -8.06 5.61
N LEU A 144 16.28 -7.80 4.61
CA LEU A 144 17.66 -8.29 4.59
C LEU A 144 18.57 -7.60 5.61
N LYS A 145 18.26 -6.36 6.01
CA LYS A 145 19.06 -5.57 6.96
C LYS A 145 18.59 -5.74 8.40
N LEU A 146 17.28 -5.84 8.60
CA LEU A 146 16.63 -5.96 9.90
C LEU A 146 15.92 -7.31 10.00
N GLU A 147 16.68 -8.36 10.29
CA GLU A 147 16.17 -9.73 10.37
C GLU A 147 15.08 -9.89 11.45
N GLU A 148 15.08 -9.03 12.48
CA GLU A 148 14.03 -8.99 13.51
C GLU A 148 12.62 -8.75 12.96
N LEU A 149 12.49 -8.11 11.78
CA LEU A 149 11.21 -7.90 11.10
C LEU A 149 10.61 -9.22 10.59
N LEU A 150 11.40 -10.29 10.43
CA LEU A 150 10.90 -11.62 10.10
C LEU A 150 9.94 -12.15 11.18
N ASN A 151 10.15 -11.79 12.44
CA ASN A 151 9.23 -12.13 13.52
C ASN A 151 7.86 -11.45 13.33
N ARG A 152 7.84 -10.23 12.75
CA ARG A 152 6.60 -9.54 12.39
C ARG A 152 5.93 -10.23 11.19
N ALA A 153 6.71 -10.64 10.19
CA ALA A 153 6.20 -11.41 9.06
C ALA A 153 5.54 -12.73 9.49
N ALA A 154 6.12 -13.43 10.48
CA ALA A 154 5.58 -14.68 11.00
C ALA A 154 4.16 -14.54 11.59
N ILE A 155 3.81 -13.38 12.15
CA ILE A 155 2.43 -13.10 12.61
C ILE A 155 1.44 -13.21 11.44
N PHE A 156 1.81 -12.75 10.25
CA PHE A 156 0.95 -12.80 9.08
C PHE A 156 0.76 -14.20 8.52
N LEU A 157 1.67 -15.12 8.83
CA LEU A 157 1.57 -16.53 8.47
C LEU A 157 0.71 -17.32 9.48
N ASN A 158 0.52 -16.80 10.70
CA ASN A 158 -0.26 -17.46 11.73
C ASN A 158 -1.78 -17.30 11.49
N PRO A 159 -2.54 -18.38 11.24
CA PRO A 159 -3.98 -18.30 11.02
C PRO A 159 -4.79 -17.88 12.26
N GLN A 160 -4.19 -17.94 13.46
CA GLN A 160 -4.82 -17.56 14.73
C GLN A 160 -4.34 -16.19 15.24
N ALA A 161 -3.59 -15.43 14.45
CA ALA A 161 -3.19 -14.08 14.85
C ALA A 161 -4.41 -13.20 15.09
N THR A 162 -4.38 -12.44 16.19
CA THR A 162 -5.43 -11.47 16.50
C THR A 162 -5.28 -10.21 15.64
N THR A 163 -6.33 -9.40 15.56
CA THR A 163 -6.29 -8.14 14.83
C THR A 163 -5.21 -7.21 15.39
N GLU A 164 -5.06 -7.14 16.71
CA GLU A 164 -4.08 -6.29 17.40
C GLU A 164 -2.64 -6.71 17.04
N GLN A 165 -2.36 -8.02 17.05
CA GLN A 165 -1.05 -8.54 16.65
C GLN A 165 -0.73 -8.19 15.19
N VAL A 166 -1.72 -8.31 14.30
CA VAL A 166 -1.57 -8.01 12.87
C VAL A 166 -1.33 -6.52 12.64
N THR A 167 -2.10 -5.66 13.29
CA THR A 167 -1.97 -4.21 13.15
C THR A 167 -0.64 -3.72 13.71
N GLU A 168 -0.27 -4.16 14.91
CA GLU A 168 1.01 -3.82 15.54
C GLU A 168 2.20 -4.30 14.69
N ALA A 169 2.14 -5.53 14.18
CA ALA A 169 3.21 -6.07 13.35
C ALA A 169 3.34 -5.34 12.02
N GLY A 170 2.22 -5.01 11.37
CA GLY A 170 2.20 -4.24 10.13
C GLY A 170 2.73 -2.83 10.32
N GLU A 171 2.28 -2.12 11.36
CA GLU A 171 2.76 -0.78 11.69
C GLU A 171 4.26 -0.74 11.95
N ASN A 172 4.77 -1.68 12.75
CA ASN A 172 6.20 -1.77 13.05
C ASN A 172 7.06 -1.90 11.78
N VAL A 173 6.62 -2.71 10.81
CA VAL A 173 7.30 -2.83 9.52
C VAL A 173 7.26 -1.50 8.75
N LEU A 174 6.16 -0.76 8.81
CA LEU A 174 6.03 0.54 8.15
C LEU A 174 6.86 1.63 8.85
N VAL A 175 6.93 1.64 10.18
CA VAL A 175 7.83 2.53 10.94
C VAL A 175 9.26 2.35 10.45
N ALA A 176 9.76 1.11 10.39
CA ALA A 176 11.09 0.79 9.89
C ALA A 176 11.27 1.20 8.41
N LEU A 177 10.28 0.97 7.55
CA LEU A 177 10.32 1.34 6.13
C LEU A 177 10.50 2.85 5.90
N TYR A 178 9.89 3.65 6.76
CA TYR A 178 9.99 5.11 6.74
C TYR A 178 11.16 5.66 7.57
N GLY A 179 12.02 4.78 8.10
CA GLY A 179 13.27 5.12 8.75
C GLY A 179 13.15 5.48 10.22
N GLY A 180 12.04 5.13 10.87
CA GLY A 180 11.90 5.20 12.32
C GLY A 180 12.28 3.91 13.02
N ASP A 181 12.44 3.98 14.34
CA ASP A 181 12.66 2.83 15.21
C ASP A 181 11.31 2.24 15.69
N PRO A 182 10.96 0.99 15.31
CA PRO A 182 9.71 0.35 15.71
C PRO A 182 9.55 0.14 17.22
N ALA A 183 10.63 0.18 18.00
CA ALA A 183 10.55 0.00 19.45
C ALA A 183 10.13 1.27 20.18
N THR A 184 10.35 2.44 19.59
CA THR A 184 10.23 3.74 20.28
C THR A 184 9.37 4.77 19.56
N GLN A 185 9.07 4.57 18.28
CA GLN A 185 8.39 5.56 17.45
C GLN A 185 7.10 5.02 16.84
N ILE A 186 6.11 5.90 16.70
CA ILE A 186 4.84 5.61 16.04
C ILE A 186 4.70 6.33 14.69
N LEU A 187 3.83 5.82 13.82
CA LEU A 187 3.67 6.34 12.47
C LEU A 187 3.19 7.79 12.42
N ASP A 188 2.25 8.18 13.29
CA ASP A 188 1.71 9.54 13.28
C ASP A 188 2.76 10.58 13.67
N GLU A 189 3.64 10.27 14.63
CA GLU A 189 4.78 11.12 14.97
C GLU A 189 5.77 11.22 13.81
N LEU A 190 6.15 10.08 13.20
CA LEU A 190 7.04 10.08 12.02
C LEU A 190 6.43 10.86 10.86
N ARG A 191 5.13 10.73 10.66
CA ARG A 191 4.37 11.47 9.64
C ARG A 191 4.41 12.96 9.92
N TYR A 192 4.18 13.39 11.16
CA TYR A 192 4.25 14.79 11.55
C TYR A 192 5.66 15.37 11.35
N HIS A 193 6.70 14.70 11.84
CA HIS A 193 8.09 15.13 11.64
C HIS A 193 8.45 15.21 10.15
N SER A 194 8.02 14.23 9.36
CA SER A 194 8.21 14.23 7.90
C SER A 194 7.48 15.40 7.23
N PHE A 195 6.28 15.72 7.69
CA PHE A 195 5.50 16.85 7.20
C PHE A 195 6.17 18.18 7.53
N VAL A 196 6.59 18.41 8.77
CA VAL A 196 7.28 19.65 9.17
C VAL A 196 8.54 19.87 8.33
N LYS A 197 9.37 18.83 8.14
CA LYS A 197 10.56 18.88 7.27
C LYS A 197 10.20 19.14 5.80
N ALA A 198 9.07 18.62 5.33
CA ALA A 198 8.63 18.79 3.95
C ALA A 198 8.00 20.17 3.70
N ALA A 199 7.26 20.70 4.67
CA ALA A 199 6.57 21.99 4.58
C ALA A 199 7.54 23.18 4.46
N ALA A 200 8.79 23.02 4.93
CA ALA A 200 9.86 23.98 4.70
C ALA A 200 10.32 24.07 3.23
N LYS A 201 9.95 23.11 2.38
CA LYS A 201 10.36 23.04 0.97
C LYS A 201 9.34 23.73 0.06
N THR A 202 9.82 24.41 -0.98
CA THR A 202 8.98 25.10 -1.98
C THR A 202 8.08 24.16 -2.79
N LYS A 203 8.46 22.88 -2.91
CA LYS A 203 7.66 21.81 -3.52
C LYS A 203 7.80 20.55 -2.68
N PHE A 204 6.68 20.01 -2.24
CA PHE A 204 6.63 18.69 -1.60
C PHE A 204 5.38 17.94 -2.03
N ASN A 205 5.46 16.60 -2.03
CA ASN A 205 4.34 15.73 -2.36
C ASN A 205 3.88 15.00 -1.10
N LEU A 206 2.66 15.30 -0.66
CA LEU A 206 2.03 14.69 0.51
C LEU A 206 1.95 13.17 0.44
N ALA A 207 1.86 12.58 -0.76
CA ALA A 207 1.82 11.14 -0.93
C ALA A 207 3.11 10.42 -0.48
N ARG A 208 4.24 11.14 -0.35
CA ARG A 208 5.50 10.57 0.14
C ARG A 208 5.59 10.48 1.66
N LEU A 209 4.65 11.07 2.40
CA LEU A 209 4.64 10.98 3.85
C LEU A 209 4.36 9.52 4.29
N PRO A 210 4.85 9.11 5.48
CA PRO A 210 4.38 7.89 6.13
C PRO A 210 2.84 7.87 6.21
N PRO A 211 2.16 6.72 6.04
CA PRO A 211 0.71 6.65 6.28
C PRO A 211 0.36 7.05 7.71
N THR A 212 -0.90 7.41 7.95
CA THR A 212 -1.40 7.51 9.33
C THR A 212 -1.46 6.12 9.96
N THR A 213 -1.45 6.06 11.29
CA THR A 213 -1.68 4.83 12.07
C THR A 213 -2.93 4.11 11.56
N ASP A 214 -4.08 4.78 11.53
CA ASP A 214 -5.35 4.24 11.02
C ASP A 214 -5.24 3.62 9.61
N ALA A 215 -4.68 4.34 8.63
CA ALA A 215 -4.54 3.81 7.27
C ALA A 215 -3.57 2.62 7.21
N ALA A 216 -2.51 2.63 8.04
CA ALA A 216 -1.54 1.54 8.14
C ALA A 216 -2.16 0.27 8.73
N GLN A 217 -2.98 0.39 9.79
CA GLN A 217 -3.69 -0.74 10.39
C GLN A 217 -4.65 -1.40 9.40
N LEU A 218 -5.45 -0.60 8.70
CA LEU A 218 -6.37 -1.10 7.68
C LEU A 218 -5.61 -1.79 6.52
N HIS A 219 -4.45 -1.24 6.12
CA HIS A 219 -3.58 -1.88 5.13
C HIS A 219 -3.05 -3.23 5.64
N ALA A 220 -2.50 -3.27 6.87
CA ALA A 220 -2.02 -4.49 7.51
C ALA A 220 -3.11 -5.57 7.57
N MET A 221 -4.33 -5.24 7.98
CA MET A 221 -5.44 -6.18 8.03
C MET A 221 -5.79 -6.78 6.66
N ARG A 222 -5.77 -5.98 5.58
CA ARG A 222 -5.97 -6.51 4.22
C ARG A 222 -4.83 -7.39 3.76
N ASN A 223 -3.58 -7.03 4.07
CA ASN A 223 -2.43 -7.87 3.75
C ASN A 223 -2.51 -9.22 4.46
N TYR A 224 -2.95 -9.23 5.73
CA TYR A 224 -3.20 -10.47 6.46
C TYR A 224 -4.27 -11.33 5.80
N HIS A 225 -5.43 -10.74 5.46
CA HIS A 225 -6.48 -11.44 4.72
C HIS A 225 -5.97 -12.05 3.40
N GLN A 226 -5.16 -11.31 2.66
CA GLN A 226 -4.57 -11.80 1.40
C GLN A 226 -3.59 -12.95 1.62
N VAL A 227 -2.67 -12.82 2.57
CA VAL A 227 -1.68 -13.86 2.91
C VAL A 227 -2.39 -15.15 3.36
N GLN A 228 -3.42 -15.02 4.19
CA GLN A 228 -4.21 -16.16 4.65
C GLN A 228 -4.96 -16.83 3.49
N THR A 229 -5.48 -16.04 2.54
CA THR A 229 -6.11 -16.56 1.32
C THR A 229 -5.12 -17.37 0.48
N TRP A 230 -3.90 -16.87 0.26
CA TRP A 230 -2.85 -17.62 -0.45
C TRP A 230 -2.44 -18.92 0.27
N LEU A 231 -2.53 -18.94 1.60
CA LEU A 231 -2.30 -20.14 2.42
C LEU A 231 -3.53 -21.08 2.52
N GLY A 232 -4.60 -20.81 1.76
CA GLY A 232 -5.83 -21.61 1.76
C GLY A 232 -6.66 -21.49 3.04
N LYS A 233 -6.53 -20.38 3.77
CA LYS A 233 -7.29 -20.08 4.99
C LYS A 233 -8.36 -19.04 4.69
N GLU A 234 -9.58 -19.52 4.52
CA GLU A 234 -10.73 -18.66 4.27
C GLU A 234 -11.00 -17.74 5.46
N LYS A 235 -11.11 -16.44 5.19
CA LYS A 235 -11.33 -15.37 6.16
C LYS A 235 -12.39 -14.43 5.59
N ASP A 236 -13.36 -14.04 6.41
CA ASP A 236 -14.41 -13.08 6.02
C ASP A 236 -13.80 -11.70 5.73
N PRO A 237 -13.80 -11.23 4.47
CA PRO A 237 -13.14 -9.98 4.10
C PRO A 237 -13.69 -8.76 4.87
N LEU A 238 -14.97 -8.77 5.26
CA LEU A 238 -15.59 -7.65 5.98
C LEU A 238 -15.02 -7.46 7.39
N LYS A 239 -14.40 -8.49 7.96
CA LYS A 239 -13.66 -8.43 9.25
C LYS A 239 -12.22 -7.97 9.09
N TRP A 240 -11.72 -7.87 7.86
CA TRP A 240 -10.32 -7.56 7.54
C TRP A 240 -10.20 -6.33 6.64
N SER A 241 -10.94 -5.29 7.00
CA SER A 241 -10.82 -3.94 6.42
C SER A 241 -11.20 -3.82 4.94
N TRP A 242 -12.09 -4.71 4.50
CA TRP A 242 -12.89 -4.55 3.30
C TRP A 242 -14.30 -4.05 3.63
N MET A 243 -14.93 -3.39 2.69
CA MET A 243 -16.33 -2.95 2.77
C MET A 243 -17.10 -3.37 1.53
N HIS A 244 -18.36 -3.74 1.73
CA HIS A 244 -19.26 -4.08 0.62
C HIS A 244 -19.82 -2.81 -0.03
N THR A 245 -19.82 -2.78 -1.36
CA THR A 245 -20.46 -1.75 -2.18
C THR A 245 -21.32 -2.40 -3.26
N PRO A 246 -22.22 -1.67 -3.94
CA PRO A 246 -22.96 -2.22 -5.09
C PRO A 246 -22.07 -2.78 -6.21
N SER A 247 -20.82 -2.29 -6.30
CA SER A 247 -19.83 -2.70 -7.29
C SER A 247 -18.89 -3.80 -6.80
N GLY A 248 -19.14 -4.37 -5.61
CA GLY A 248 -18.30 -5.42 -4.99
C GLY A 248 -17.55 -4.94 -3.75
N LEU A 249 -16.48 -5.65 -3.38
CA LEU A 249 -15.64 -5.32 -2.24
C LEU A 249 -14.68 -4.17 -2.55
N PHE A 250 -14.60 -3.20 -1.64
CA PHE A 250 -13.66 -2.08 -1.72
C PHE A 250 -12.80 -2.01 -0.45
N PRO A 251 -11.53 -1.58 -0.55
CA PRO A 251 -10.69 -1.43 0.63
C PRO A 251 -11.16 -0.22 1.45
N LYS A 252 -11.30 -0.41 2.77
CA LYS A 252 -11.46 0.71 3.70
C LYS A 252 -10.13 1.47 3.78
N LYS A 253 -10.12 2.75 3.39
CA LYS A 253 -8.86 3.54 3.28
C LYS A 253 -8.48 4.24 4.57
N SER A 254 -9.47 4.65 5.35
CA SER A 254 -9.35 5.32 6.64
C SER A 254 -10.69 5.17 7.36
N GLU A 255 -10.68 5.03 8.68
CA GLU A 255 -11.87 5.22 9.52
C GLU A 255 -11.98 6.67 10.00
N ASN A 256 -10.87 7.39 10.02
CA ASN A 256 -10.81 8.79 10.42
C ASN A 256 -11.16 9.75 9.26
N ASP A 257 -11.65 10.93 9.63
CA ASP A 257 -11.83 12.01 8.69
C ASP A 257 -10.47 12.46 8.10
N PRO A 258 -10.44 12.92 6.82
CA PRO A 258 -9.19 13.30 6.14
C PRO A 258 -8.38 14.39 6.84
N ALA A 259 -9.04 15.21 7.64
CA ALA A 259 -8.46 16.19 8.53
C ALA A 259 -9.47 16.49 9.65
N PRO A 260 -9.00 16.93 10.84
CA PRO A 260 -9.87 17.50 11.86
C PRO A 260 -10.82 18.55 11.26
N GLU A 261 -12.06 18.58 11.75
CA GLU A 261 -13.09 19.50 11.23
C GLU A 261 -12.61 20.97 11.26
N SER A 262 -11.86 21.35 12.30
CA SER A 262 -11.25 22.68 12.44
C SER A 262 -10.28 23.03 11.30
N LEU A 263 -9.55 22.05 10.75
CA LEU A 263 -8.66 22.26 9.60
C LEU A 263 -9.42 22.30 8.28
N LEU A 264 -10.50 21.51 8.12
CA LEU A 264 -11.37 21.63 6.95
C LEU A 264 -12.09 22.99 6.92
N GLN A 265 -12.35 23.54 8.09
CA GLN A 265 -12.88 24.88 8.30
C GLN A 265 -11.80 25.98 8.27
N CYS A 266 -10.51 25.67 8.02
CA CYS A 266 -9.47 26.69 7.87
C CYS A 266 -9.63 27.46 6.55
N ILE A 267 -10.59 28.38 6.54
CA ILE A 267 -10.87 29.32 5.47
C ILE A 267 -10.05 30.59 5.72
N SER A 268 -9.32 31.04 4.70
CA SER A 268 -8.69 32.36 4.74
C SER A 268 -9.60 33.40 4.06
N CYS A 269 -9.74 34.56 4.68
CA CYS A 269 -10.37 35.69 4.03
C CYS A 269 -9.35 36.42 3.14
N THR A 270 -9.86 37.08 2.10
CA THR A 270 -9.10 37.99 1.25
C THR A 270 -9.31 39.46 1.62
N CYS A 271 -9.79 39.71 2.85
CA CYS A 271 -10.02 41.03 3.39
C CYS A 271 -8.74 41.87 3.25
N LYS A 272 -8.86 43.11 2.78
CA LYS A 272 -7.74 44.06 2.67
C LYS A 272 -7.68 45.06 3.84
N LYS A 273 -8.71 45.06 4.68
CA LYS A 273 -8.95 45.94 5.84
C LYS A 273 -9.48 45.08 7.00
N SER A 274 -9.88 45.70 8.11
CA SER A 274 -10.49 45.01 9.27
C SER A 274 -11.54 43.98 8.84
N CYS A 275 -11.45 42.80 9.44
CA CYS A 275 -12.29 41.64 9.19
C CYS A 275 -13.70 41.83 9.83
N THR A 276 -14.52 42.73 9.26
CA THR A 276 -15.89 43.07 9.73
C THR A 276 -16.98 42.23 9.01
N ASN A 277 -18.23 42.73 8.90
CA ASN A 277 -19.38 42.01 8.32
C ASN A 277 -19.19 41.51 6.87
N ALA A 278 -18.28 42.12 6.12
CA ALA A 278 -17.97 41.70 4.75
C ALA A 278 -16.99 40.50 4.68
N CYS A 279 -16.40 40.10 5.81
CA CYS A 279 -15.40 39.05 5.86
C CYS A 279 -15.97 37.69 5.44
N GLY A 280 -15.27 37.00 4.53
CA GLY A 280 -15.64 35.66 4.07
C GLY A 280 -15.67 34.63 5.20
N CYS A 281 -14.67 34.65 6.10
CA CYS A 281 -14.64 33.75 7.27
C CYS A 281 -15.88 33.99 8.15
N ARG A 282 -16.19 35.25 8.49
CA ARG A 282 -17.34 35.60 9.33
C ARG A 282 -18.68 35.19 8.68
N LYS A 283 -18.83 35.40 7.37
CA LYS A 283 -20.02 34.98 6.61
C LYS A 283 -20.19 33.45 6.58
N ALA A 284 -19.09 32.72 6.61
CA ALA A 284 -19.08 31.27 6.75
C ALA A 284 -19.25 30.80 8.20
N GLY A 285 -19.44 31.71 9.17
CA GLY A 285 -19.59 31.38 10.59
C GLY A 285 -18.27 31.06 11.30
N LEU A 286 -17.12 31.44 10.74
CA LEU A 286 -15.79 31.04 11.21
C LEU A 286 -14.95 32.25 11.66
N HIS A 287 -14.03 32.01 12.58
CA HIS A 287 -12.98 32.99 12.94
C HIS A 287 -11.87 33.04 11.88
N CYS A 288 -11.25 34.21 11.72
CA CYS A 288 -10.09 34.39 10.86
C CYS A 288 -8.87 33.69 11.47
N SER A 289 -8.26 32.79 10.69
CA SER A 289 -7.01 32.10 11.04
C SER A 289 -5.77 32.89 10.64
N LEU A 290 -4.59 32.42 11.06
CA LEU A 290 -3.28 32.97 10.66
C LEU A 290 -3.02 32.94 9.15
N LEU A 291 -3.81 32.17 8.38
CA LEU A 291 -3.77 32.14 6.92
C LEU A 291 -4.39 33.40 6.28
N CYS A 292 -5.16 34.18 7.04
CA CYS A 292 -5.74 35.44 6.58
C CYS A 292 -4.65 36.51 6.47
N LYS A 293 -4.11 36.70 5.26
CA LYS A 293 -2.95 37.55 4.96
C LYS A 293 -2.94 38.93 5.64
N HIS A 294 -4.09 39.56 5.80
CA HIS A 294 -4.23 40.91 6.35
C HIS A 294 -4.82 40.96 7.76
N CYS A 295 -5.09 39.82 8.38
CA CYS A 295 -5.68 39.73 9.73
C CYS A 295 -4.65 39.23 10.77
N ILE A 296 -3.37 39.61 10.58
CA ILE A 296 -2.25 39.34 11.49
C ILE A 296 -2.19 40.44 12.55
N GLY A 297 -2.64 40.15 13.78
CA GLY A 297 -2.55 41.05 14.95
C GLY A 297 -3.90 41.59 15.48
N GLN A 298 -3.85 42.64 16.30
CA GLN A 298 -5.00 43.22 17.03
C GLN A 298 -6.05 43.94 16.15
N SER A 299 -5.78 44.11 14.85
CA SER A 299 -6.67 44.81 13.92
C SER A 299 -7.75 43.91 13.30
N CYS A 300 -7.74 42.61 13.60
CA CYS A 300 -8.79 41.69 13.19
C CYS A 300 -9.93 41.71 14.21
N GLU A 301 -11.14 42.12 13.78
CA GLU A 301 -12.37 42.03 14.58
C GLU A 301 -13.04 40.65 14.53
N ASN A 302 -12.37 39.66 13.96
CA ASN A 302 -12.82 38.27 13.92
C ASN A 302 -11.65 37.30 14.18
N PRO A 303 -10.80 37.51 15.20
CA PRO A 303 -9.62 36.68 15.40
C PRO A 303 -10.04 35.29 15.92
N MET A 304 -9.20 34.28 15.68
CA MET A 304 -9.34 33.00 16.37
C MET A 304 -9.14 33.22 17.89
N PRO A 305 -10.00 32.67 18.76
CA PRO A 305 -9.78 32.74 20.20
C PRO A 305 -8.47 32.03 20.54
N VAL A 306 -7.63 32.68 21.36
CA VAL A 306 -6.43 32.05 21.92
C VAL A 306 -6.90 30.96 22.88
N ILE A 307 -6.73 29.69 22.51
CA ILE A 307 -6.87 28.58 23.45
C ILE A 307 -5.61 28.62 24.32
N LEU A 308 -5.73 29.19 25.51
CA LEU A 308 -4.74 28.98 26.57
C LEU A 308 -5.12 27.65 27.21
N ASP A 309 -4.46 26.57 26.81
CA ASP A 309 -4.46 25.34 27.60
C ASP A 309 -3.69 25.66 28.89
N ASN A 310 -4.43 26.11 29.91
CA ASN A 310 -3.95 26.21 31.28
C ASN A 310 -3.87 24.80 31.88
N GLU A 311 -2.87 24.03 31.47
CA GLU A 311 -2.32 22.93 32.25
C GLU A 311 -0.82 23.17 32.42
N SER A 312 -0.48 24.25 33.14
CA SER A 312 0.83 24.42 33.74
C SER A 312 0.83 23.69 35.09
N GLU A 313 1.10 22.39 35.09
CA GLU A 313 1.74 21.77 36.24
C GLU A 313 3.23 22.15 36.20
N GLU A 314 3.71 22.70 37.31
CA GLU A 314 5.10 23.11 37.52
C GLU A 314 6.05 21.93 37.26
N GLY A 315 6.95 22.09 36.29
CA GLY A 315 8.05 21.17 36.03
C GLY A 315 9.26 21.95 35.54
N ASP A 316 10.35 21.86 36.31
CA ASP A 316 11.61 22.59 36.14
C ASP A 316 12.14 22.65 34.70
N ALA A 317 12.67 23.81 34.33
CA ALA A 317 13.35 24.05 33.07
C ALA A 317 14.64 23.22 32.94
N PRO A 318 14.87 22.48 31.83
CA PRO A 318 16.18 21.91 31.56
C PRO A 318 17.17 23.00 31.13
N ALA A 319 18.39 22.91 31.64
CA ALA A 319 19.48 23.84 31.39
C ALA A 319 19.91 23.86 29.90
N PRO A 320 20.51 24.96 29.41
CA PRO A 320 20.96 25.06 28.02
C PRO A 320 22.14 24.12 27.77
N ILE A 321 22.04 23.29 26.74
CA ILE A 321 23.20 22.57 26.19
C ILE A 321 23.89 23.52 25.21
N ASP A 322 25.14 23.83 25.51
CA ASP A 322 26.04 24.60 24.66
C ASP A 322 26.19 23.95 23.28
N MET A 323 25.91 24.74 22.24
CA MET A 323 26.19 24.40 20.85
C MET A 323 27.70 24.49 20.61
N VAL A 324 28.37 23.34 20.51
CA VAL A 324 29.71 23.27 19.93
C VAL A 324 29.56 23.14 18.42
N ASP A 325 30.03 24.15 17.70
CA ASP A 325 30.23 24.14 16.25
C ASP A 325 31.22 23.02 15.87
N GLU A 326 30.74 21.97 15.22
CA GLU A 326 31.60 21.08 14.43
C GLU A 326 31.44 21.44 12.95
N GLN A 327 32.33 22.32 12.49
CA GLN A 327 32.61 22.50 11.07
C GLN A 327 33.28 21.22 10.57
N LEU A 328 32.54 20.40 9.81
CA LEU A 328 33.16 19.35 8.99
C LEU A 328 33.53 19.97 7.64
N GLU A 329 34.82 20.26 7.48
CA GLU A 329 35.45 20.59 6.21
C GLU A 329 35.29 19.40 5.24
N CYS A 330 34.76 19.67 4.05
CA CYS A 330 34.88 18.77 2.92
C CYS A 330 36.30 18.91 2.36
N GLU A 331 37.13 17.89 2.50
CA GLU A 331 38.34 17.74 1.69
C GLU A 331 38.03 16.93 0.43
N ASP A 332 38.55 17.45 -0.67
CA ASP A 332 38.37 17.01 -2.04
C ASP A 332 39.10 15.68 -2.35
N ILE A 333 38.41 14.91 -3.19
CA ILE A 333 38.86 14.02 -4.27
C ILE A 333 40.40 13.91 -4.50
N GLU A 334 40.89 12.67 -4.46
CA GLU A 334 41.58 12.01 -5.59
C GLU A 334 41.21 10.53 -5.70
#